data_AF-A0A2U3N4Q9-F1
#
_entry.id   AF-A0A2U3N4Q9-F1
#
_cell.length_a   1.000
_cell.length_b   1.000
_cell.length_c   1.000
_cell.angle_alpha   90.00
_cell.angle_beta   90.00
_cell.angle_gamma   90.00
#
_symmetry.space_group_name_H-M   'P 1'
#
loop_
_entity.id
_entity.type
_entity.pdbx_description
1 polymer ?
#
loop_
_entity_poly.entity_id
_entity_poly.type
_entity_poly.pdbx_seq_one_letter_code
_entity_poly.pdbx_strand_id
1 'polypeptide(L)'
;MYQWQDIQNLETASAYKSLAKIQLTLSNYKQQSLAEKYLALINESENHRIEFKERTTDLLTNRKSDKWVKACFGFMNTRKGYVFIGVSDDQRIVGIEHELREHFNNSLDLMKRGLIDKLAHESNKISNIYTTLEDIKINGRTILVFKCNKADRPLYYKGELYMRTNSQTTRVPPELIESFREEFYC
;
A
#
# COMPACT_ATOMS: atom_id res chain seq x y z
N MET A 1 -10.53 -3.00 -57.62
CA MET A 1 -10.40 -4.34 -57.02
C MET A 1 -9.58 -4.15 -55.76
N TYR A 2 -10.22 -4.01 -54.58
CA TYR A 2 -9.47 -4.04 -53.32
C TYR A 2 -8.87 -5.43 -53.17
N GLN A 3 -7.55 -5.52 -52.99
CA GLN A 3 -6.87 -6.81 -52.88
C GLN A 3 -7.27 -7.46 -51.55
N TRP A 4 -7.53 -8.76 -51.54
CA TRP A 4 -7.95 -9.54 -50.36
C TRP A 4 -7.09 -9.31 -49.10
N GLN A 5 -5.82 -8.91 -49.28
CA GLN A 5 -4.93 -8.48 -48.21
C GLN A 5 -5.42 -7.24 -47.46
N ASP A 6 -6.02 -6.26 -48.13
CA ASP A 6 -6.52 -5.02 -47.52
C ASP A 6 -7.71 -5.28 -46.60
N ILE A 7 -8.58 -6.23 -46.99
CA ILE A 7 -9.76 -6.62 -46.20
C ILE A 7 -9.34 -7.38 -44.93
N GLN A 8 -8.41 -8.34 -45.02
CA GLN A 8 -7.88 -9.04 -43.84
C GLN A 8 -7.15 -8.10 -42.88
N ASN A 9 -6.42 -7.11 -43.40
CA ASN A 9 -5.76 -6.08 -42.59
C ASN A 9 -6.76 -5.18 -41.84
N LEU A 10 -7.90 -4.84 -42.47
CA LEU A 10 -8.97 -4.06 -41.83
C LEU A 10 -9.70 -4.86 -40.75
N GLU A 11 -10.00 -6.15 -41.00
CA GLU A 11 -10.63 -7.04 -40.01
C GLU A 11 -9.72 -7.27 -38.80
N THR A 12 -8.43 -7.50 -39.01
CA THR A 12 -7.45 -7.62 -37.91
C THR A 12 -7.33 -6.32 -37.12
N ALA A 13 -7.23 -5.15 -37.78
CA ALA A 13 -7.18 -3.86 -37.10
C ALA A 13 -8.43 -3.59 -36.24
N SER A 14 -9.62 -3.96 -36.74
CA SER A 14 -10.89 -3.88 -35.99
C SER A 14 -10.88 -4.81 -34.77
N ALA A 15 -10.41 -6.05 -34.92
CA ALA A 15 -10.28 -7.01 -33.83
C ALA A 15 -9.32 -6.51 -32.73
N TYR A 16 -8.16 -5.94 -33.09
CA TYR A 16 -7.23 -5.35 -32.12
C TYR A 16 -7.85 -4.20 -31.33
N LYS A 17 -8.64 -3.33 -32.00
CA LYS A 17 -9.33 -2.23 -31.33
C LYS A 17 -10.38 -2.73 -30.33
N SER A 18 -11.11 -3.78 -30.69
CA SER A 18 -12.07 -4.46 -29.80
C SER A 18 -11.37 -5.10 -28.60
N LEU A 19 -10.24 -5.77 -28.80
CA LEU A 19 -9.43 -6.34 -27.72
C LEU A 19 -8.94 -5.27 -26.73
N ALA A 20 -8.42 -4.14 -27.23
CA ALA A 20 -7.98 -3.03 -26.39
C ALA A 20 -9.13 -2.46 -25.54
N LYS A 21 -10.33 -2.35 -26.13
CA LYS A 21 -11.54 -1.92 -25.40
C LYS A 21 -11.92 -2.89 -24.29
N ILE A 22 -11.89 -4.20 -24.57
CA ILE A 22 -12.17 -5.25 -23.58
C ILE A 22 -11.15 -5.20 -22.43
N GLN A 23 -9.85 -5.07 -22.74
CA GLN A 23 -8.80 -4.96 -21.73
C GLN A 23 -9.01 -3.73 -20.82
N LEU A 24 -9.38 -2.59 -21.40
CA LEU A 24 -9.71 -1.37 -20.64
C LEU A 24 -10.92 -1.59 -19.72
N THR A 25 -12.01 -2.17 -20.25
CA THR A 25 -13.21 -2.47 -19.46
C THR A 25 -12.92 -3.42 -18.30
N LEU A 26 -12.17 -4.50 -18.55
CA LEU A 26 -11.75 -5.45 -17.51
C LEU A 26 -10.87 -4.78 -16.44
N SER A 27 -9.98 -3.89 -16.85
CA SER A 27 -9.11 -3.15 -15.93
C SER A 27 -9.92 -2.20 -15.03
N ASN A 28 -10.89 -1.50 -15.61
CA ASN A 28 -11.80 -0.63 -14.86
C ASN A 28 -12.66 -1.42 -13.86
N TYR A 29 -13.20 -2.56 -14.26
CA TYR A 29 -13.97 -3.43 -13.37
C TYR A 29 -13.13 -3.96 -12.21
N LYS A 30 -11.88 -4.38 -12.48
CA LYS A 30 -10.93 -4.78 -11.42
C LYS A 30 -10.62 -3.64 -10.46
N GLN A 31 -10.42 -2.42 -10.96
CA GLN A 31 -10.19 -1.26 -10.12
C GLN A 31 -11.42 -0.91 -9.27
N GLN A 32 -12.61 -0.95 -9.85
CA GLN A 32 -13.85 -0.68 -9.12
C GLN A 32 -14.09 -1.71 -8.01
N SER A 33 -13.99 -3.00 -8.32
CA SER A 33 -14.13 -4.07 -7.31
C SER A 33 -13.08 -3.98 -6.20
N LEU A 34 -11.86 -3.54 -6.52
CA LEU A 34 -10.81 -3.30 -5.53
C LEU A 34 -11.11 -2.07 -4.66
N ALA A 35 -11.62 -0.99 -5.25
CA ALA A 35 -12.05 0.20 -4.52
C ALA A 35 -13.17 -0.11 -3.54
N GLU A 36 -14.17 -0.88 -3.96
CA GLU A 36 -15.28 -1.35 -3.11
C GLU A 36 -14.76 -2.19 -1.94
N LYS A 37 -13.83 -3.11 -2.21
CA LYS A 37 -13.17 -3.91 -1.17
C LYS A 37 -12.42 -3.05 -0.15
N TYR A 38 -11.64 -2.06 -0.62
CA TYR A 38 -10.90 -1.18 0.30
C TYR A 38 -11.79 -0.24 1.06
N LEU A 39 -12.87 0.24 0.45
CA LEU A 39 -13.86 1.05 1.14
C LEU A 39 -14.55 0.25 2.26
N ALA A 40 -14.87 -1.02 2.01
CA ALA A 40 -15.40 -1.91 3.04
C ALA A 40 -14.42 -2.07 4.23
N LEU A 41 -13.12 -2.26 3.95
CA LEU A 41 -12.09 -2.31 4.99
C LEU A 41 -11.96 -0.99 5.76
N ILE A 42 -12.01 0.16 5.06
CA ILE A 42 -11.93 1.47 5.72
C ILE A 42 -13.10 1.66 6.69
N ASN A 43 -14.30 1.20 6.31
CA ASN A 43 -15.50 1.25 7.17
C ASN A 43 -15.43 0.34 8.41
N GLU A 44 -14.47 -0.61 8.48
CA GLU A 44 -14.24 -1.43 9.67
C GLU A 44 -13.48 -0.67 10.78
N SER A 45 -13.07 0.58 10.53
CA SER A 45 -12.22 1.40 11.39
C SER A 45 -10.82 0.81 11.64
N GLU A 46 -9.94 1.57 12.31
CA GLU A 46 -8.63 1.04 12.72
C GLU A 46 -8.80 -0.13 13.68
N ASN A 47 -8.07 -1.21 13.42
CA ASN A 47 -8.16 -2.42 14.22
C ASN A 47 -6.84 -3.19 14.19
N HIS A 48 -6.89 -4.46 14.57
CA HIS A 48 -5.71 -5.31 14.60
C HIS A 48 -5.11 -5.64 13.23
N ARG A 49 -5.75 -5.27 12.12
CA ARG A 49 -5.26 -5.51 10.75
C ARG A 49 -5.32 -4.27 9.87
N ILE A 50 -5.78 -3.15 10.41
CA ILE A 50 -6.03 -1.92 9.68
C ILE A 50 -5.42 -0.76 10.45
N GLU A 51 -4.56 -0.01 9.78
CA GLU A 51 -3.98 1.25 10.24
C GLU A 51 -4.28 2.33 9.20
N PHE A 52 -4.72 3.50 9.64
CA PHE A 52 -4.92 4.69 8.83
C PHE A 52 -3.84 5.72 9.10
N LYS A 53 -3.41 6.38 8.03
CA LYS A 53 -2.52 7.54 8.09
C LYS A 53 -3.00 8.54 7.06
N GLU A 54 -3.23 9.77 7.51
CA GLU A 54 -3.65 10.82 6.61
C GLU A 54 -2.55 11.13 5.57
N ARG A 55 -1.29 11.16 6.01
CA ARG A 55 -0.11 11.50 5.20
C ARG A 55 1.11 10.65 5.60
N THR A 56 2.15 10.68 4.76
CA THR A 56 3.45 10.04 5.07
C THR A 56 4.43 10.95 5.82
N THR A 57 4.10 12.24 5.84
CA THR A 57 4.74 13.31 6.61
C THR A 57 4.00 13.56 7.92
N ASP A 58 4.70 14.09 8.90
CA ASP A 58 4.15 14.55 10.16
C ASP A 58 3.39 15.87 9.92
N LEU A 59 2.13 15.92 10.41
CA LEU A 59 1.23 17.06 10.18
C LEU A 59 1.76 18.38 10.79
N LEU A 60 2.41 18.31 11.95
CA LEU A 60 2.84 19.47 12.73
C LEU A 60 4.17 20.04 12.22
N THR A 61 5.08 19.17 11.79
CA THR A 61 6.46 19.54 11.43
C THR A 61 6.72 19.54 9.93
N ASN A 62 5.80 18.98 9.14
CA ASN A 62 5.96 18.69 7.71
C ASN A 62 7.23 17.88 7.36
N ARG A 63 7.75 17.11 8.34
CA ARG A 63 8.91 16.23 8.17
C ARG A 63 8.46 14.81 7.86
N LYS A 64 9.35 13.99 7.28
CA LYS A 64 9.05 12.58 7.02
C LYS A 64 8.67 11.85 8.32
N SER A 65 7.48 11.26 8.37
CA SER A 65 7.03 10.48 9.52
C SER A 65 7.47 9.02 9.39
N ASP A 66 7.86 8.42 10.51
CA ASP A 66 8.19 6.99 10.60
C ASP A 66 7.00 6.16 11.10
N LYS A 67 5.88 6.79 11.46
CA LYS A 67 4.70 6.10 12.05
C LYS A 67 4.14 5.02 11.12
N TRP A 68 3.96 5.34 9.84
CA TRP A 68 3.44 4.38 8.85
C TRP A 68 4.43 3.23 8.60
N VAL A 69 5.74 3.53 8.62
CA VAL A 69 6.78 2.50 8.47
C VAL A 69 6.76 1.53 9.63
N LYS A 70 6.72 2.06 10.87
CA LYS A 70 6.61 1.25 12.08
C LYS A 70 5.36 0.36 12.04
N ALA A 71 4.22 0.89 11.58
CA ALA A 71 3.01 0.09 11.41
C ALA A 71 3.19 -1.08 10.42
N CYS A 72 3.84 -0.84 9.27
CA CYS A 72 4.18 -1.92 8.34
C CYS A 72 5.04 -3.00 9.01
N PHE A 73 6.08 -2.61 9.75
CA PHE A 73 6.93 -3.56 10.49
C PHE A 73 6.16 -4.30 11.58
N GLY A 74 5.29 -3.62 12.33
CA GLY A 74 4.43 -4.24 13.33
C GLY A 74 3.52 -5.32 12.74
N PHE A 75 2.92 -5.05 11.57
CA PHE A 75 2.16 -6.06 10.83
C PHE A 75 3.06 -7.19 10.35
N MET A 76 4.12 -6.91 9.59
CA MET A 76 5.02 -7.95 9.10
C MET A 76 5.54 -8.86 10.22
N ASN A 77 5.74 -8.31 11.42
CA ASN A 77 6.26 -9.07 12.55
C ASN A 77 5.23 -9.92 13.29
N THR A 78 3.94 -9.58 13.22
CA THR A 78 2.91 -10.26 14.04
C THR A 78 1.82 -10.93 13.23
N ARG A 79 1.34 -10.28 12.16
CA ARG A 79 0.18 -10.70 11.37
C ARG A 79 0.03 -9.91 10.08
N LYS A 80 -0.64 -10.52 9.10
CA LYS A 80 -1.02 -9.81 7.88
C LYS A 80 -1.97 -8.63 8.16
N GLY A 81 -1.75 -7.50 7.51
CA GLY A 81 -2.52 -6.27 7.71
C GLY A 81 -2.36 -5.25 6.57
N TYR A 82 -3.04 -4.12 6.72
CA TYR A 82 -3.12 -3.03 5.77
C TYR A 82 -2.77 -1.72 6.45
N VAL A 83 -1.91 -0.93 5.81
CA VAL A 83 -1.70 0.49 6.16
C VAL A 83 -2.23 1.34 5.00
N PHE A 84 -3.28 2.11 5.26
CA PHE A 84 -3.85 3.05 4.29
C PHE A 84 -3.26 4.44 4.49
N ILE A 85 -2.76 5.03 3.40
CA ILE A 85 -2.27 6.41 3.36
C ILE A 85 -3.26 7.28 2.57
N GLY A 86 -3.62 8.44 3.11
CA GLY A 86 -4.67 9.31 2.58
C GLY A 86 -6.03 9.09 3.25
N VAL A 87 -6.05 8.43 4.40
CA VAL A 87 -7.26 8.22 5.22
C VAL A 87 -6.98 8.78 6.61
N SER A 88 -7.84 9.68 7.09
CA SER A 88 -7.72 10.23 8.43
C SER A 88 -8.22 9.25 9.50
N ASP A 89 -7.91 9.52 10.76
CA ASP A 89 -8.28 8.66 11.89
C ASP A 89 -9.82 8.52 12.05
N ASP A 90 -10.58 9.50 11.56
CA ASP A 90 -12.06 9.48 11.50
C ASP A 90 -12.62 8.87 10.19
N GLN A 91 -11.80 8.08 9.48
CA GLN A 91 -12.16 7.37 8.23
C GLN A 91 -12.50 8.26 7.03
N ARG A 92 -12.23 9.58 7.09
CA ARG A 92 -12.41 10.42 5.91
C ARG A 92 -11.35 10.13 4.85
N ILE A 93 -11.79 10.01 3.61
CA ILE A 93 -10.92 9.87 2.44
C ILE A 93 -10.33 11.25 2.10
N VAL A 94 -9.11 11.50 2.56
CA VAL A 94 -8.39 12.76 2.33
C VAL A 94 -7.60 12.71 1.02
N GLY A 95 -7.00 11.57 0.72
CA GLY A 95 -6.13 11.37 -0.45
C GLY A 95 -4.73 11.94 -0.27
N ILE A 96 -3.84 11.53 -1.18
CA ILE A 96 -2.42 11.93 -1.17
C ILE A 96 -2.13 13.19 -2.00
N GLU A 97 -3.12 13.77 -2.68
CA GLU A 97 -2.92 14.82 -3.70
C GLU A 97 -2.19 16.07 -3.17
N HIS A 98 -2.40 16.41 -1.90
CA HIS A 98 -1.71 17.52 -1.26
C HIS A 98 -0.21 17.21 -1.10
N GLU A 99 0.11 16.07 -0.48
CA GLU A 99 1.47 15.63 -0.25
C GLU A 99 2.22 15.37 -1.57
N LEU A 100 1.50 14.87 -2.58
CA LEU A 100 2.02 14.66 -3.93
C LEU A 100 2.48 15.96 -4.59
N ARG A 101 1.71 17.05 -4.42
CA ARG A 101 2.07 18.39 -4.92
C ARG A 101 3.29 18.95 -4.19
N GLU A 102 3.28 18.86 -2.87
CA GLU A 102 4.30 19.51 -2.04
C GLU A 102 5.67 18.83 -2.12
N HIS A 103 5.70 17.49 -2.10
CA HIS A 103 6.94 16.75 -1.85
C HIS A 103 7.39 15.87 -3.03
N PHE A 104 6.54 15.68 -4.04
CA PHE A 104 6.78 14.69 -5.11
C PHE A 104 6.54 15.23 -6.53
N ASN A 105 6.49 16.55 -6.73
CA ASN A 105 6.31 17.18 -8.05
C ASN A 105 5.12 16.62 -8.84
N ASN A 106 4.00 16.31 -8.16
CA ASN A 106 2.82 15.66 -8.74
C ASN A 106 3.06 14.25 -9.31
N SER A 107 4.19 13.61 -9.03
CA SER A 107 4.53 12.29 -9.57
C SER A 107 4.24 11.18 -8.57
N LEU A 108 3.20 10.40 -8.87
CA LEU A 108 2.81 9.23 -8.10
C LEU A 108 3.94 8.18 -8.03
N ASP A 109 4.65 8.01 -9.13
CA ASP A 109 5.77 7.06 -9.20
C ASP A 109 6.95 7.48 -8.33
N LEU A 110 7.28 8.78 -8.28
CA LEU A 110 8.29 9.30 -7.37
C LEU A 110 7.90 9.07 -5.91
N MET A 111 6.63 9.32 -5.56
CA MET A 111 6.11 9.05 -4.22
C MET A 111 6.22 7.57 -3.86
N LYS A 112 5.63 6.68 -4.68
CA LYS A 112 5.66 5.23 -4.43
C LYS A 112 7.09 4.70 -4.29
N ARG A 113 7.99 5.09 -5.19
CA ARG A 113 9.41 4.69 -5.12
C ARG A 113 10.04 5.16 -3.82
N GLY A 114 9.88 6.43 -3.47
CA GLY A 114 10.44 6.99 -2.23
C GLY A 114 9.90 6.32 -0.96
N LEU A 115 8.64 5.90 -0.95
CA LEU A 115 8.07 5.16 0.18
C LEU A 115 8.58 3.72 0.24
N ILE A 116 8.62 3.00 -0.88
CA ILE A 116 9.20 1.65 -0.94
C ILE A 116 10.67 1.68 -0.51
N ASP A 117 11.46 2.63 -1.01
CA ASP A 117 12.87 2.77 -0.64
C ASP A 117 13.02 3.05 0.86
N LYS A 118 12.17 3.92 1.43
CA LYS A 118 12.17 4.21 2.87
C LYS A 118 11.83 2.97 3.71
N LEU A 119 10.87 2.16 3.28
CA LEU A 119 10.50 0.91 3.96
C LEU A 119 11.63 -0.13 3.86
N ALA A 120 12.24 -0.23 2.67
CA ALA A 120 13.27 -1.21 2.33
C ALA A 120 14.63 -0.95 2.96
N HIS A 121 15.05 0.32 3.00
CA HIS A 121 16.38 0.73 3.48
C HIS A 121 16.69 0.16 4.87
N GLU A 122 15.68 0.12 5.74
CA GLU A 122 15.84 -0.21 7.15
C GLU A 122 15.87 -1.71 7.43
N SER A 123 15.45 -2.54 6.46
CA SER A 123 15.45 -4.00 6.57
C SER A 123 16.39 -4.67 5.57
N ASN A 124 17.37 -3.94 5.02
CA ASN A 124 18.22 -4.44 3.92
C ASN A 124 17.38 -5.01 2.74
N LYS A 125 16.28 -4.33 2.42
CA LYS A 125 15.29 -4.68 1.37
C LYS A 125 14.42 -5.92 1.65
N ILE A 126 14.59 -6.61 2.78
CA ILE A 126 13.81 -7.80 3.12
C ILE A 126 12.32 -7.49 3.25
N SER A 127 11.95 -6.30 3.74
CA SER A 127 10.55 -5.88 3.87
C SER A 127 9.77 -5.89 2.55
N ASN A 128 10.44 -5.72 1.40
CA ASN A 128 9.81 -5.72 0.09
C ASN A 128 9.27 -7.11 -0.31
N ILE A 129 9.79 -8.17 0.31
CA ILE A 129 9.29 -9.54 0.11
C ILE A 129 7.90 -9.68 0.74
N TYR A 130 7.70 -9.04 1.89
CA TYR A 130 6.48 -9.15 2.69
C TYR A 130 5.53 -7.97 2.50
N THR A 131 5.83 -7.03 1.62
CA THR A 131 5.00 -5.84 1.42
C THR A 131 4.70 -5.57 -0.05
N THR A 132 3.45 -5.24 -0.35
CA THR A 132 3.03 -4.74 -1.67
C THR A 132 2.41 -3.35 -1.49
N LEU A 133 2.79 -2.39 -2.34
CA LEU A 133 2.21 -1.06 -2.38
C LEU A 133 1.28 -0.95 -3.58
N GLU A 134 0.01 -0.66 -3.32
CA GLU A 134 -1.00 -0.39 -4.34
C GLU A 134 -1.50 1.05 -4.23
N ASP A 135 -1.94 1.62 -5.33
CA ASP A 135 -2.74 2.84 -5.36
C ASP A 135 -4.16 2.53 -5.83
N ILE A 136 -5.12 3.26 -5.28
CA ILE A 136 -6.51 3.12 -5.64
C ILE A 136 -7.19 4.49 -5.61
N LYS A 137 -8.14 4.72 -6.53
CA LYS A 137 -8.99 5.90 -6.48
C LYS A 137 -10.31 5.57 -5.79
N ILE A 138 -10.62 6.28 -4.71
CA ILE A 138 -11.88 6.20 -3.97
C ILE A 138 -12.44 7.62 -3.88
N ASN A 139 -13.68 7.83 -4.34
CA ASN A 139 -14.35 9.14 -4.34
C ASN A 139 -13.51 10.26 -4.99
N GLY A 140 -12.80 9.93 -6.08
CA GLY A 140 -11.94 10.87 -6.81
C GLY A 140 -10.61 11.22 -6.13
N ARG A 141 -10.32 10.63 -4.97
CA ARG A 141 -9.05 10.78 -4.23
C ARG A 141 -8.20 9.52 -4.35
N THR A 142 -6.89 9.72 -4.42
CA THR A 142 -5.90 8.65 -4.55
C THR A 142 -5.43 8.23 -3.16
N ILE A 143 -5.61 6.97 -2.83
CA ILE A 143 -5.18 6.32 -1.59
C ILE A 143 -4.03 5.38 -1.91
N LEU A 144 -3.02 5.31 -1.05
CA LEU A 144 -2.01 4.26 -1.11
C LEU A 144 -2.31 3.19 -0.07
N VAL A 145 -2.14 1.93 -0.44
CA VAL A 145 -2.38 0.79 0.44
C VAL A 145 -1.14 -0.08 0.49
N PHE A 146 -0.50 -0.12 1.65
CA PHE A 146 0.51 -1.14 1.95
C PHE A 146 -0.19 -2.40 2.42
N LYS A 147 -0.04 -3.49 1.66
CA LYS A 147 -0.38 -4.84 2.08
C LYS A 147 0.83 -5.47 2.74
N CYS A 148 0.77 -5.71 4.04
CA CYS A 148 1.85 -6.34 4.79
C CYS A 148 1.46 -7.80 5.06
N ASN A 149 2.27 -8.74 4.57
CA ASN A 149 2.20 -10.15 4.92
C ASN A 149 3.06 -10.43 6.15
N LYS A 150 2.67 -11.42 6.95
CA LYS A 150 3.50 -11.88 8.06
C LYS A 150 4.82 -12.45 7.51
N ALA A 151 5.93 -12.00 8.06
CA ALA A 151 7.26 -12.51 7.73
C ALA A 151 7.50 -13.87 8.40
N ASP A 152 8.44 -14.62 7.85
CA ASP A 152 8.92 -15.90 8.42
C ASP A 152 10.01 -15.71 9.49
N ARG A 153 10.49 -14.47 9.65
CA ARG A 153 11.47 -14.07 10.66
C ARG A 153 11.20 -12.65 11.17
N PRO A 154 11.67 -12.30 12.38
CA PRO A 154 11.59 -10.94 12.90
C PRO A 154 12.31 -9.93 12.00
N LEU A 155 11.62 -8.83 11.67
CA LEU A 155 12.15 -7.69 10.93
C LEU A 155 12.36 -6.50 11.87
N TYR A 156 13.52 -5.87 11.75
CA TYR A 156 13.91 -4.75 12.59
C TYR A 156 13.87 -3.45 11.80
N TYR A 157 13.37 -2.38 12.41
CA TYR A 157 13.39 -1.03 11.89
C TYR A 157 14.32 -0.19 12.75
N LYS A 158 15.42 0.33 12.20
CA LYS A 158 16.45 1.08 12.94
C LYS A 158 16.98 0.31 14.17
N GLY A 159 17.15 -1.00 14.04
CA GLY A 159 17.60 -1.89 15.13
C GLY A 159 16.53 -2.24 16.17
N GLU A 160 15.31 -1.74 16.03
CA GLU A 160 14.22 -2.01 16.96
C GLU A 160 13.17 -2.94 16.37
N LEU A 161 12.61 -3.79 17.23
CA LEU A 161 11.53 -4.70 16.87
C LEU A 161 10.19 -4.05 17.21
N TYR A 162 9.27 -4.07 16.27
CA TYR A 162 7.91 -3.53 16.44
C TYR A 162 6.89 -4.66 16.31
N MET A 163 5.83 -4.59 17.11
CA MET A 163 4.72 -5.53 17.09
C MET A 163 3.39 -4.80 17.01
N ARG A 164 2.37 -5.46 16.43
CA ARG A 164 0.99 -4.98 16.46
C ARG A 164 0.26 -5.59 17.67
N THR A 165 -0.17 -4.74 18.58
CA THR A 165 -1.02 -5.09 19.74
C THR A 165 -2.36 -4.39 19.59
N ASN A 166 -3.41 -5.16 19.28
CA ASN A 166 -4.74 -4.61 18.95
C ASN A 166 -4.61 -3.51 17.88
N SER A 167 -5.10 -2.30 18.13
CA SER A 167 -5.02 -1.15 17.21
C SER A 167 -3.72 -0.35 17.32
N GLN A 168 -2.70 -0.82 18.05
CA GLN A 168 -1.47 -0.05 18.27
C GLN A 168 -0.23 -0.79 17.80
N THR A 169 0.74 -0.01 17.34
CA THR A 169 2.07 -0.49 17.02
C THR A 169 3.01 -0.12 18.17
N THR A 170 3.56 -1.12 18.83
CA THR A 170 4.43 -0.93 20.00
C THR A 170 5.82 -1.49 19.73
N ARG A 171 6.84 -0.88 20.34
CA ARG A 171 8.19 -1.41 20.33
C ARG A 171 8.25 -2.59 21.31
N VAL A 172 8.82 -3.71 20.87
CA VAL A 172 9.10 -4.85 21.73
C VAL A 172 10.33 -4.51 22.58
N PRO A 173 10.22 -4.51 23.93
CA PRO A 173 11.37 -4.34 24.80
C PRO A 173 12.43 -5.43 24.56
N PRO A 174 13.74 -5.13 24.61
CA PRO A 174 14.81 -6.10 24.38
C PRO A 174 14.67 -7.39 25.19
N GLU A 175 14.24 -7.27 26.44
CA GLU A 175 14.01 -8.38 27.38
C GLU A 175 12.85 -9.30 26.98
N LEU A 176 11.93 -8.85 26.12
CA LEU A 176 10.80 -9.64 25.63
C LEU A 176 11.00 -10.18 24.21
N ILE A 177 12.16 -9.93 23.58
CA ILE A 177 12.41 -10.36 22.20
C ILE A 177 12.36 -11.88 22.06
N GLU A 178 12.85 -12.63 23.04
CA GLU A 178 12.84 -14.09 22.95
C GLU A 178 11.42 -14.66 23.09
N SER A 179 10.65 -14.19 24.07
CA SER A 179 9.23 -14.56 24.19
C SER A 179 8.42 -14.17 22.96
N PHE A 180 8.72 -13.03 22.34
CA PHE A 180 8.12 -12.63 21.08
C PHE A 180 8.45 -13.60 19.94
N ARG A 181 9.70 -14.09 19.87
CA ARG A 181 10.09 -15.09 18.86
C ARG A 181 9.36 -16.41 19.07
N GLU A 182 9.30 -16.88 20.31
CA GLU A 182 8.58 -18.09 20.68
C GLU A 182 7.09 -18.01 20.32
N GLU A 183 6.44 -16.87 20.57
CA GLU A 183 5.01 -16.70 20.28
C GLU A 183 4.69 -16.62 18.78
N PHE A 184 5.53 -15.94 17.99
CA PHE A 184 5.20 -15.60 16.61
C PHE A 184 5.95 -16.41 15.54
N TYR A 185 7.04 -17.10 15.87
CA TYR A 185 7.95 -17.70 14.88
C TYR A 185 8.44 -19.12 15.21
N CYS A 186 8.24 -19.60 16.43
CA CYS A 186 8.47 -21.00 16.81
C CYS A 186 7.19 -21.81 16.67
#